data_AF-A0A3M6YC67-F1
#
_entry.id   AF-A0A3M6YC67-F1
#
_cell.length_a   1.000
_cell.length_b   1.000
_cell.length_c   1.000
_cell.angle_alpha   90.00
_cell.angle_beta   90.00
_cell.angle_gamma   90.00
#
_symmetry.space_group_name_H-M   'P 1'
#
loop_
_entity.id
_entity.type
_entity.pdbx_description
1 polymer ?
#
loop_
_entity_poly.entity_id
_entity_poly.type
_entity_poly.pdbx_seq_one_letter_code
_entity_poly.pdbx_strand_id
1 'polypeptide(L)'
;PTASPAECPEVSTSSWAAKATPLPPTPNQELCSCMYNSLKCVISSDVDQDNYGDLFGTVCGLGDGSQCDGIAANATTGNYGAYSMCNSTEQIAFVLNQYYQAQSGSNQASACDFDGSATTKATQAPGATCSSLLQMAGSAGTNSVSVQPSVTGAGAASTETGGSGSGSGSDSDSDSSSSGSSGSMTAVPSVEFGILPVAFMATVAVVSGFGMLLL
;
A
#
# COMPACT_ATOMS: atom_id res chain seq x y z
N PRO A 1 -32.71 -27.61 -9.93
CA PRO A 1 -32.66 -26.59 -8.85
C PRO A 1 -31.64 -25.53 -9.25
N THR A 2 -32.07 -24.28 -9.41
CA THR A 2 -31.16 -23.17 -9.72
C THR A 2 -30.84 -22.51 -8.39
N ALA A 3 -29.68 -22.82 -7.81
CA ALA A 3 -29.24 -22.16 -6.60
C ALA A 3 -28.83 -20.72 -6.96
N SER A 4 -29.53 -19.73 -6.40
CA SER A 4 -29.16 -18.32 -6.49
C SER A 4 -28.54 -17.89 -5.15
N PRO A 5 -27.50 -17.04 -5.14
CA PRO A 5 -27.02 -16.43 -3.91
C PRO A 5 -28.13 -15.61 -3.25
N ALA A 6 -28.08 -15.55 -1.91
CA ALA A 6 -28.99 -14.73 -1.12
C ALA A 6 -28.73 -13.24 -1.38
N GLU A 7 -29.78 -12.43 -1.34
CA GLU A 7 -29.67 -10.97 -1.45
C GLU A 7 -28.95 -10.39 -0.23
N CYS A 8 -28.07 -9.43 -0.48
CA CYS A 8 -27.39 -8.70 0.60
C CYS A 8 -28.37 -7.72 1.27
N PRO A 9 -28.26 -7.50 2.60
CA PRO A 9 -29.10 -6.51 3.28
C PRO A 9 -28.98 -5.12 2.68
N GLU A 10 -30.09 -4.39 2.61
CA GLU A 10 -30.08 -2.99 2.22
C GLU A 10 -29.41 -2.11 3.28
N VAL A 11 -28.81 -1.01 2.83
CA VAL A 11 -28.22 -0.03 3.74
C VAL A 11 -29.34 0.66 4.53
N SER A 12 -29.24 0.62 5.85
CA SER A 12 -30.11 1.33 6.78
C SER A 12 -29.27 2.20 7.71
N THR A 13 -29.78 3.36 8.10
CA THR A 13 -29.05 4.32 8.94
C THR A 13 -28.84 3.86 10.38
N SER A 14 -29.42 2.73 10.79
CA SER A 14 -29.43 2.30 12.20
C SER A 14 -28.99 0.85 12.43
N SER A 15 -28.96 -0.01 11.41
CA SER A 15 -28.62 -1.43 11.59
C SER A 15 -27.63 -2.01 10.59
N TRP A 16 -27.48 -1.42 9.40
CA TRP A 16 -26.58 -1.96 8.37
C TRP A 16 -26.02 -0.88 7.46
N ALA A 17 -24.74 -0.55 7.60
CA ALA A 17 -24.10 0.52 6.85
C ALA A 17 -23.25 0.04 5.66
N ALA A 18 -23.23 -1.27 5.38
CA ALA A 18 -22.39 -1.85 4.34
C ALA A 18 -23.17 -2.03 3.04
N LYS A 19 -22.84 -1.24 2.03
CA LYS A 19 -23.39 -1.40 0.69
C LYS A 19 -22.84 -2.67 0.05
N ALA A 20 -23.73 -3.47 -0.54
CA ALA A 20 -23.36 -4.73 -1.18
C ALA A 20 -22.43 -4.55 -2.38
N THR A 21 -22.63 -3.47 -3.15
CA THR A 21 -21.86 -3.17 -4.36
C THR A 21 -21.80 -1.66 -4.63
N PRO A 22 -20.67 -1.13 -5.12
CA PRO A 22 -19.43 -1.84 -5.44
C PRO A 22 -18.63 -2.21 -4.19
N LEU A 23 -17.81 -3.25 -4.32
CA LEU A 23 -16.79 -3.60 -3.31
C LEU A 23 -15.55 -2.70 -3.46
N PRO A 24 -14.73 -2.57 -2.41
CA PRO A 24 -13.44 -1.90 -2.52
C PRO A 24 -12.58 -2.47 -3.66
N PRO A 25 -11.72 -1.66 -4.32
CA PRO A 25 -10.77 -2.14 -5.30
C PRO A 25 -9.83 -3.20 -4.73
N THR A 26 -9.44 -4.17 -5.57
CA THR A 26 -8.41 -5.14 -5.20
C THR A 26 -7.09 -4.43 -4.92
N PRO A 27 -6.41 -4.69 -3.77
CA PRO A 27 -5.11 -4.11 -3.46
C PRO A 27 -4.10 -4.30 -4.59
N ASN A 28 -3.45 -3.21 -5.00
CA ASN A 28 -2.43 -3.21 -6.05
C ASN A 28 -1.18 -2.48 -5.56
N GLN A 29 -0.19 -3.25 -5.09
CA GLN A 29 1.05 -2.72 -4.54
C GLN A 29 1.86 -1.92 -5.57
N GLU A 30 1.82 -2.30 -6.84
CA GLU A 30 2.53 -1.59 -7.90
C GLU A 30 1.94 -0.19 -8.08
N LEU A 31 0.61 -0.06 -8.18
CA LEU A 31 -0.07 1.23 -8.27
C LEU A 31 0.27 2.14 -7.07
N CYS A 32 0.23 1.60 -5.85
CA CYS A 32 0.55 2.36 -4.64
C CYS A 32 2.00 2.83 -4.62
N SER A 33 2.94 1.96 -5.01
CA SER A 33 4.37 2.30 -5.10
C SER A 33 4.63 3.33 -6.20
N CYS A 34 3.99 3.19 -7.37
CA CYS A 34 4.08 4.16 -8.46
C CYS A 34 3.57 5.53 -8.04
N MET A 35 2.42 5.56 -7.35
CA MET A 35 1.84 6.78 -6.80
C MET A 35 2.84 7.42 -5.84
N TYR A 36 3.26 6.73 -4.80
CA TYR A 36 4.17 7.28 -3.79
C TYR A 36 5.49 7.79 -4.38
N ASN A 37 6.08 7.08 -5.34
CA ASN A 37 7.35 7.48 -5.96
C ASN A 37 7.22 8.71 -6.88
N SER A 38 6.02 8.97 -7.39
CA SER A 38 5.73 10.15 -8.20
C SER A 38 5.50 11.42 -7.38
N LEU A 39 5.27 11.28 -6.06
CA LEU A 39 4.94 12.41 -5.19
C LEU A 39 6.16 13.24 -4.83
N LYS A 40 5.96 14.55 -4.77
CA LYS A 40 6.99 15.52 -4.39
C LYS A 40 6.91 15.85 -2.90
N CYS A 41 5.71 15.96 -2.34
CA CYS A 41 5.49 16.18 -0.91
C CYS A 41 5.08 14.88 -0.25
N VAL A 42 5.78 14.47 0.81
CA VAL A 42 5.50 13.24 1.55
C VAL A 42 5.59 13.48 3.05
N ILE A 43 5.03 12.56 3.83
CA ILE A 43 5.21 12.54 5.27
C ILE A 43 6.70 12.43 5.64
N SER A 44 7.12 13.16 6.67
CA SER A 44 8.47 13.03 7.23
C SER A 44 8.63 11.67 7.92
N SER A 45 9.83 11.09 7.87
CA SER A 45 10.16 9.84 8.55
C SER A 45 10.13 9.94 10.07
N ASP A 46 10.14 11.16 10.61
CA ASP A 46 10.15 11.43 12.04
C ASP A 46 8.73 11.48 12.65
N VAL A 47 7.68 11.34 11.82
CA VAL A 47 6.29 11.34 12.29
C VAL A 47 5.84 9.91 12.61
N ASP A 48 5.45 9.69 13.86
CA ASP A 48 4.85 8.43 14.28
C ASP A 48 3.48 8.20 13.61
N GLN A 49 3.19 6.95 13.23
CA GLN A 49 1.93 6.58 12.56
C GLN A 49 0.69 6.89 13.40
N ASP A 50 0.83 6.92 14.73
CA ASP A 50 -0.25 7.29 15.65
C ASP A 50 -0.75 8.73 15.41
N ASN A 51 0.12 9.62 14.91
CA ASN A 51 -0.21 11.01 14.60
C ASN A 51 -0.80 11.20 13.20
N TYR A 52 -0.86 10.15 12.37
CA TYR A 52 -1.37 10.28 11.00
C TYR A 52 -2.85 10.69 10.99
N GLY A 53 -3.64 10.23 11.96
CA GLY A 53 -5.07 10.57 12.05
C GLY A 53 -5.30 12.08 12.17
N ASP A 54 -4.57 12.75 13.05
CA ASP A 54 -4.66 14.20 13.24
C ASP A 54 -4.17 14.96 12.01
N LEU A 55 -3.11 14.46 11.37
CA LEU A 55 -2.60 15.06 10.15
C LEU A 55 -3.59 14.90 8.99
N PHE A 56 -4.19 13.72 8.80
CA PHE A 56 -5.28 13.49 7.84
C PHE A 56 -6.44 14.45 8.10
N GLY A 57 -6.89 14.56 9.36
CA GLY A 57 -7.96 15.48 9.74
C GLY A 57 -7.63 16.93 9.40
N THR A 58 -6.38 17.33 9.61
CA THR A 58 -5.87 18.66 9.26
C THR A 58 -5.90 18.87 7.75
N VAL A 59 -5.17 18.05 6.97
CA VAL A 59 -5.01 18.28 5.53
C VAL A 59 -6.32 18.08 4.76
N CYS A 60 -7.15 17.10 5.13
CA CYS A 60 -8.47 16.89 4.54
C CYS A 60 -9.47 17.98 4.94
N GLY A 61 -9.24 18.69 6.04
CA GLY A 61 -10.03 19.83 6.46
C GLY A 61 -9.69 21.14 5.75
N LEU A 62 -8.61 21.16 4.96
CA LEU A 62 -8.19 22.36 4.21
C LEU A 62 -8.93 22.46 2.87
N GLY A 63 -9.46 23.65 2.59
CA GLY A 63 -10.18 23.90 1.34
C GLY A 63 -11.54 23.19 1.33
N ASP A 64 -11.81 22.43 0.27
CA ASP A 64 -13.04 21.64 0.10
C ASP A 64 -12.89 20.15 0.42
N GLY A 65 -11.69 19.71 0.84
CA GLY A 65 -11.37 18.32 1.19
C GLY A 65 -11.14 17.39 0.01
N SER A 66 -11.20 17.90 -1.23
CA SER A 66 -11.04 17.11 -2.47
C SER A 66 -9.69 16.39 -2.58
N GLN A 67 -8.68 16.81 -1.82
CA GLN A 67 -7.37 16.17 -1.75
C GLN A 67 -7.45 14.74 -1.18
N CYS A 68 -8.52 14.42 -0.45
CA CYS A 68 -8.73 13.12 0.19
C CYS A 68 -9.64 12.18 -0.60
N ASP A 69 -10.25 12.65 -1.69
CA ASP A 69 -11.17 11.83 -2.50
C ASP A 69 -10.47 10.59 -3.08
N GLY A 70 -9.20 10.72 -3.47
CA GLY A 70 -8.43 9.62 -4.04
C GLY A 70 -8.11 8.48 -3.08
N ILE A 71 -8.21 8.72 -1.77
CA ILE A 71 -8.00 7.70 -0.71
C ILE A 71 -9.30 7.34 0.02
N ALA A 72 -10.40 8.01 -0.28
CA ALA A 72 -11.65 7.83 0.43
C ALA A 72 -12.14 6.38 0.33
N ALA A 73 -12.63 5.83 1.45
CA ALA A 73 -13.17 4.48 1.54
C ALA A 73 -14.53 4.49 2.25
N ASN A 74 -15.61 4.79 1.52
CA ASN A 74 -16.95 4.90 2.08
C ASN A 74 -17.76 3.63 1.78
N ALA A 75 -17.85 2.73 2.76
CA ALA A 75 -18.60 1.49 2.66
C ALA A 75 -20.13 1.67 2.60
N THR A 76 -20.64 2.85 2.99
CA THR A 76 -22.07 3.16 2.99
C THR A 76 -22.56 3.63 1.63
N THR A 77 -21.77 4.44 0.93
CA THR A 77 -22.08 4.88 -0.44
C THR A 77 -21.49 3.94 -1.48
N GLY A 78 -20.51 3.12 -1.11
CA GLY A 78 -19.67 2.32 -2.00
C GLY A 78 -18.72 3.18 -2.82
N ASN A 79 -18.31 4.35 -2.30
CA ASN A 79 -17.34 5.20 -2.97
C ASN A 79 -15.94 4.87 -2.48
N TYR A 80 -15.07 4.44 -3.39
CA TYR A 80 -13.69 4.08 -3.09
C TYR A 80 -12.76 4.77 -4.08
N GLY A 81 -11.80 5.53 -3.56
CA GLY A 81 -10.73 6.10 -4.37
C GLY A 81 -9.77 5.02 -4.87
N ALA A 82 -9.06 5.32 -5.95
CA ALA A 82 -8.05 4.48 -6.58
C ALA A 82 -6.91 4.10 -5.63
N TYR A 83 -6.70 4.84 -4.55
CA TYR A 83 -5.61 4.62 -3.57
C TYR A 83 -6.14 4.23 -2.18
N SER A 84 -7.44 3.97 -2.03
CA SER A 84 -8.05 3.62 -0.74
C SER A 84 -7.50 2.31 -0.14
N MET A 85 -6.86 1.49 -0.96
CA MET A 85 -6.24 0.22 -0.61
C MET A 85 -4.74 0.31 -0.35
N CYS A 86 -4.12 1.47 -0.57
CA CYS A 86 -2.71 1.71 -0.26
C CYS A 86 -2.49 1.82 1.25
N ASN A 87 -1.25 1.68 1.72
CA ASN A 87 -0.98 1.80 3.16
C ASN A 87 -1.10 3.25 3.64
N SER A 88 -1.23 3.46 4.95
CA SER A 88 -1.49 4.80 5.52
C SER A 88 -0.40 5.82 5.20
N THR A 89 0.87 5.40 5.12
CA THR A 89 2.01 6.27 4.73
C THR A 89 1.90 6.73 3.28
N GLU A 90 1.50 5.84 2.37
CA GLU A 90 1.27 6.18 0.96
C GLU A 90 0.06 7.09 0.81
N GLN A 91 -1.03 6.81 1.54
CA GLN A 91 -2.25 7.60 1.51
C GLN A 91 -2.01 9.02 2.03
N ILE A 92 -1.35 9.21 3.18
CA ILE A 92 -1.11 10.56 3.71
C ILE A 92 -0.19 11.34 2.77
N ALA A 93 0.83 10.68 2.22
CA ALA A 93 1.70 11.30 1.23
C ALA A 93 0.92 11.78 0.00
N PHE A 94 -0.01 10.98 -0.51
CA PHE A 94 -0.88 11.38 -1.63
C PHE A 94 -1.63 12.68 -1.32
N VAL A 95 -2.28 12.71 -0.16
CA VAL A 95 -3.10 13.86 0.26
C VAL A 95 -2.24 15.12 0.46
N LEU A 96 -1.10 15.00 1.13
CA LEU A 96 -0.13 16.08 1.31
C LEU A 96 0.34 16.62 -0.04
N ASN A 97 0.63 15.74 -0.99
CA ASN A 97 1.05 16.11 -2.34
C ASN A 97 -0.08 16.77 -3.15
N GLN A 98 -1.33 16.31 -3.00
CA GLN A 98 -2.49 16.95 -3.61
C GLN A 98 -2.67 18.38 -3.10
N TYR A 99 -2.57 18.59 -1.79
CA TYR A 99 -2.61 19.92 -1.20
C TYR A 99 -1.45 20.81 -1.70
N TYR A 100 -0.23 20.27 -1.70
CA TYR A 100 0.97 20.96 -2.19
C TYR A 100 0.81 21.41 -3.66
N GLN A 101 0.30 20.54 -4.53
CA GLN A 101 0.08 20.85 -5.94
C GLN A 101 -1.03 21.87 -6.19
N ALA A 102 -2.03 21.94 -5.29
CA ALA A 102 -3.08 22.95 -5.36
C ALA A 102 -2.57 24.36 -5.00
N GLN A 103 -1.42 24.47 -4.31
CA GLN A 103 -0.83 25.76 -3.97
C GLN A 103 -0.05 26.37 -5.14
N SER A 104 -0.07 27.69 -5.23
CA SER A 104 0.60 28.47 -6.28
C SER A 104 1.45 29.61 -5.70
N GLY A 105 2.41 30.08 -6.49
CA GLY A 105 3.29 31.20 -6.14
C GLY A 105 4.16 30.93 -4.91
N SER A 106 4.31 31.93 -4.05
CA SER A 106 5.12 31.86 -2.83
C SER A 106 4.61 30.84 -1.81
N ASN A 107 3.32 30.50 -1.84
CA ASN A 107 2.71 29.61 -0.86
C ASN A 107 3.09 28.14 -1.09
N GLN A 108 3.49 27.76 -2.30
CA GLN A 108 3.85 26.38 -2.61
C GLN A 108 5.10 25.93 -1.84
N ALA A 109 6.08 26.82 -1.62
CA ALA A 109 7.33 26.47 -0.95
C ALA A 109 7.11 26.00 0.50
N SER A 110 6.14 26.60 1.21
CA SER A 110 5.77 26.23 2.58
C SER A 110 4.61 25.23 2.65
N ALA A 111 3.96 24.93 1.53
CA ALA A 111 2.76 24.08 1.50
C ALA A 111 3.01 22.63 1.90
N CYS A 112 4.26 22.18 1.87
CA CYS A 112 4.64 20.82 2.25
C CYS A 112 5.16 20.72 3.69
N ASP A 113 5.24 21.81 4.45
CA ASP A 113 5.93 21.78 5.74
C ASP A 113 5.08 21.09 6.83
N PHE A 114 3.81 21.47 6.98
CA PHE A 114 2.89 20.93 7.99
C PHE A 114 3.52 20.86 9.40
N ASP A 115 4.18 21.94 9.83
CA ASP A 115 4.89 22.00 11.11
C ASP A 115 5.99 20.93 11.22
N GLY A 116 6.75 20.76 10.14
CA GLY A 116 7.77 19.72 9.99
C GLY A 116 7.26 18.29 9.81
N SER A 117 5.93 18.07 9.81
CA SER A 117 5.35 16.73 9.64
C SER A 117 5.46 16.20 8.22
N ALA A 118 5.75 17.06 7.25
CA ALA A 118 5.94 16.67 5.87
C ALA A 118 7.18 17.34 5.26
N THR A 119 7.70 16.73 4.20
CA THR A 119 8.94 17.14 3.56
C THR A 119 8.90 16.87 2.07
N THR A 120 9.65 17.68 1.32
CA THR A 120 9.78 17.47 -0.12
C THR A 120 10.85 16.44 -0.43
N LYS A 121 10.58 15.55 -1.39
CA LYS A 121 11.55 14.60 -1.93
C LYS A 121 11.70 14.75 -3.45
N ALA A 122 12.76 14.14 -3.98
CA ALA A 122 12.91 13.97 -5.42
C ALA A 122 11.87 12.97 -5.95
N THR A 123 11.21 13.33 -7.04
CA THR A 123 10.25 12.47 -7.75
C THR A 123 10.98 11.51 -8.68
N GLN A 124 10.43 10.31 -8.84
CA GLN A 124 10.90 9.36 -9.83
C GLN A 124 10.00 9.38 -11.06
N ALA A 125 10.61 9.44 -12.24
CA ALA A 125 9.86 9.35 -13.49
C ALA A 125 9.22 7.96 -13.59
N PRO A 126 7.90 7.87 -13.85
CA PRO A 126 7.24 6.57 -13.92
C PRO A 126 7.70 5.80 -15.15
N GLY A 127 7.96 4.50 -14.99
CA GLY A 127 8.09 3.57 -16.11
C GLY A 127 6.77 3.41 -16.88
N ALA A 128 6.77 2.63 -17.95
CA ALA A 128 5.58 2.42 -18.79
C ALA A 128 4.37 1.89 -17.99
N THR A 129 4.59 0.87 -17.14
CA THR A 129 3.52 0.29 -16.30
C THR A 129 2.97 1.31 -15.30
N CYS A 130 3.85 1.98 -14.54
CA CYS A 130 3.43 3.04 -13.62
C CYS A 130 2.66 4.15 -14.32
N SER A 131 3.11 4.59 -15.50
CA SER A 131 2.43 5.65 -16.26
C SER A 131 1.01 5.24 -16.64
N SER A 132 0.82 3.98 -17.06
CA SER A 132 -0.50 3.43 -17.37
C SER A 132 -1.39 3.32 -16.13
N LEU A 133 -0.86 2.79 -15.03
CA LEU A 133 -1.58 2.64 -13.75
C LEU A 133 -2.03 4.00 -13.19
N LEU A 134 -1.13 4.99 -13.17
CA LEU A 134 -1.44 6.35 -12.72
C LEU A 134 -2.43 7.05 -13.65
N GLN A 135 -2.35 6.83 -14.96
CA GLN A 135 -3.32 7.38 -15.91
C GLN A 135 -4.72 6.79 -15.69
N MET A 136 -4.82 5.49 -15.39
CA MET A 136 -6.10 4.86 -15.05
C MET A 136 -6.67 5.43 -13.75
N ALA A 137 -5.85 5.61 -12.71
CA ALA A 137 -6.27 6.20 -11.43
C ALA A 137 -6.70 7.68 -11.57
N GLY A 138 -6.12 8.39 -12.54
CA GLY A 138 -6.31 9.83 -12.72
C GLY A 138 -5.55 10.64 -11.68
N SER A 139 -5.37 11.94 -11.93
CA SER A 139 -4.61 12.83 -11.03
C SER A 139 -5.26 13.01 -9.66
N ALA A 140 -6.59 12.98 -9.58
CA ALA A 140 -7.32 13.02 -8.33
C ALA A 140 -7.39 11.64 -7.63
N GLY A 141 -6.98 10.56 -8.30
CA GLY A 141 -7.11 9.21 -7.77
C GLY A 141 -8.55 8.75 -7.60
N THR A 142 -9.53 9.34 -8.28
CA THR A 142 -10.96 9.02 -8.09
C THR A 142 -11.50 8.02 -9.11
N ASN A 143 -10.67 7.59 -10.07
CA ASN A 143 -11.08 6.62 -11.09
C ASN A 143 -10.84 5.18 -10.64
N SER A 144 -11.52 4.23 -11.26
CA SER A 144 -11.30 2.80 -11.00
C SER A 144 -10.12 2.26 -11.79
N VAL A 145 -9.20 1.56 -11.12
CA VAL A 145 -8.13 0.80 -11.78
C VAL A 145 -8.52 -0.67 -11.82
N SER A 146 -8.90 -1.15 -13.01
CA SER A 146 -9.43 -2.52 -13.19
C SER A 146 -8.35 -3.58 -13.46
N VAL A 147 -7.07 -3.26 -13.27
CA VAL A 147 -5.98 -4.23 -13.46
C VAL A 147 -5.76 -4.98 -12.15
N GLN A 148 -6.21 -6.24 -12.12
CA GLN A 148 -5.85 -7.13 -11.03
C GLN A 148 -4.34 -7.40 -11.06
N PRO A 149 -3.66 -7.38 -9.90
CA PRO A 149 -2.29 -7.87 -9.83
C PRO A 149 -2.26 -9.31 -10.34
N SER A 150 -1.29 -9.62 -11.21
CA SER A 150 -1.01 -10.99 -11.63
C SER A 150 -0.56 -11.81 -10.42
N VAL A 151 -1.49 -12.43 -9.71
CA VAL A 151 -1.16 -13.39 -8.66
C VAL A 151 -0.75 -14.70 -9.31
N THR A 152 0.54 -15.05 -9.26
CA THR A 152 1.05 -16.35 -9.74
C THR A 152 0.66 -17.51 -8.80
N GLY A 153 -0.57 -17.54 -8.29
CA GLY A 153 -0.97 -18.51 -7.27
C GLY A 153 -2.35 -18.34 -6.64
N ALA A 154 -3.33 -17.73 -7.32
CA ALA A 154 -4.73 -17.84 -6.91
C ALA A 154 -5.57 -18.31 -8.10
N GLY A 155 -6.32 -19.39 -7.87
CA GLY A 155 -7.25 -19.94 -8.85
C GLY A 155 -8.23 -18.89 -9.37
N ALA A 156 -8.51 -19.03 -10.66
CA ALA A 156 -9.49 -18.34 -11.49
C ALA A 156 -10.60 -17.57 -10.75
N ALA A 157 -10.69 -16.27 -11.02
CA ALA A 157 -11.99 -15.59 -11.09
C ALA A 157 -12.58 -15.90 -12.48
N SER A 158 -13.60 -16.76 -12.49
CA SER A 158 -14.33 -17.17 -13.68
C SER A 158 -15.17 -16.03 -14.25
N THR A 159 -15.02 -15.77 -15.54
CA THR A 159 -16.06 -15.17 -16.38
C THR A 159 -17.23 -16.14 -16.44
N GLU A 160 -18.41 -15.71 -16.00
CA GLU A 160 -19.67 -16.45 -16.11
C GLU A 160 -20.02 -16.75 -17.57
N THR A 161 -19.95 -18.02 -17.97
CA THR A 161 -20.66 -18.59 -19.12
C THR A 161 -21.05 -20.02 -18.74
N GLY A 162 -22.35 -20.27 -18.69
CA GLY A 162 -22.94 -21.48 -18.12
C GLY A 162 -22.61 -22.79 -18.84
N GLY A 163 -22.78 -23.90 -18.12
CA GLY A 163 -22.73 -25.26 -18.65
C GLY A 163 -22.67 -26.32 -17.55
N SER A 164 -23.77 -27.01 -17.33
CA SER A 164 -23.97 -28.09 -16.35
C SER A 164 -23.15 -29.36 -16.64
N GLY A 165 -22.77 -30.10 -15.59
CA GLY A 165 -22.31 -31.49 -15.70
C GLY A 165 -21.87 -32.10 -14.36
N SER A 166 -22.70 -32.96 -13.79
CA SER A 166 -22.55 -33.62 -12.48
C SER A 166 -21.66 -34.88 -12.49
N GLY A 167 -21.15 -35.27 -11.31
CA GLY A 167 -20.69 -36.62 -10.96
C GLY A 167 -19.62 -36.60 -9.84
N SER A 168 -20.00 -36.54 -8.55
CA SER A 168 -20.19 -37.68 -7.62
C SER A 168 -18.91 -38.49 -7.37
N GLY A 169 -18.20 -38.26 -6.25
CA GLY A 169 -18.20 -39.13 -5.05
C GLY A 169 -16.90 -39.96 -5.03
N SER A 170 -16.25 -40.33 -3.93
CA SER A 170 -16.59 -40.34 -2.50
C SER A 170 -15.29 -40.67 -1.72
N ASP A 171 -15.21 -40.20 -0.47
CA ASP A 171 -14.63 -40.84 0.74
C ASP A 171 -13.17 -41.35 0.71
N SER A 172 -12.27 -40.72 1.49
CA SER A 172 -11.87 -41.08 2.87
C SER A 172 -10.90 -42.25 2.91
N ASP A 173 -9.67 -42.02 3.38
CA ASP A 173 -9.19 -42.60 4.64
C ASP A 173 -7.74 -42.21 4.97
N SER A 174 -7.57 -41.99 6.26
CA SER A 174 -6.38 -41.78 7.07
C SER A 174 -5.17 -42.64 6.72
N ASP A 175 -3.95 -42.14 6.96
CA ASP A 175 -3.02 -42.81 7.88
C ASP A 175 -1.77 -41.96 8.15
N SER A 176 -1.51 -41.78 9.45
CA SER A 176 -0.27 -41.27 10.01
C SER A 176 0.60 -42.44 10.44
N SER A 177 1.77 -42.60 9.83
CA SER A 177 2.86 -43.39 10.41
C SER A 177 4.22 -42.90 9.94
N SER A 178 5.02 -42.47 10.92
CA SER A 178 6.42 -42.11 10.82
C SER A 178 7.32 -43.34 10.70
N SER A 179 8.24 -43.35 9.72
CA SER A 179 9.53 -44.04 9.83
C SER A 179 10.49 -43.65 8.68
N GLY A 180 11.53 -42.89 9.05
CA GLY A 180 12.94 -43.18 8.74
C GLY A 180 13.45 -43.38 7.31
N SER A 181 14.28 -42.41 6.91
CA SER A 181 15.60 -42.56 6.26
C SER A 181 15.72 -42.64 4.73
N SER A 182 16.30 -41.58 4.15
CA SER A 182 17.61 -41.57 3.45
C SER A 182 17.65 -40.71 2.16
N GLY A 183 18.67 -39.83 2.09
CA GLY A 183 19.25 -39.22 0.87
C GLY A 183 18.36 -38.26 0.09
N SER A 184 18.61 -36.95 0.07
CA SER A 184 19.77 -36.38 -0.63
C SER A 184 19.96 -34.92 -0.22
N MET A 185 21.17 -34.57 0.18
CA MET A 185 21.57 -33.22 0.55
C MET A 185 21.90 -32.44 -0.73
N THR A 186 21.18 -31.36 -1.02
CA THR A 186 21.60 -30.37 -2.04
C THR A 186 22.00 -29.07 -1.35
N ALA A 187 23.32 -28.91 -1.27
CA ALA A 187 24.12 -27.69 -1.26
C ALA A 187 23.62 -26.45 -0.50
N VAL A 188 24.26 -26.22 0.65
CA VAL A 188 24.33 -24.94 1.37
C VAL A 188 25.25 -23.98 0.60
N PRO A 189 24.89 -22.71 0.34
CA PRO A 189 25.85 -21.74 -0.19
C PRO A 189 26.88 -21.38 0.91
N SER A 190 28.14 -21.65 0.58
CA SER A 190 29.33 -21.30 1.35
C SER A 190 29.51 -19.78 1.39
N VAL A 191 29.48 -19.20 2.59
CA VAL A 191 29.99 -17.85 2.86
C VAL A 191 31.51 -17.93 3.02
N GLU A 192 32.25 -17.40 2.05
CA GLU A 192 33.69 -17.20 2.19
C GLU A 192 33.95 -16.11 3.22
N PHE A 193 34.46 -16.51 4.39
CA PHE A 193 34.96 -15.59 5.41
C PHE A 193 36.30 -15.01 4.97
N GLY A 194 36.23 -13.88 4.25
CA GLY A 194 37.37 -13.00 4.01
C GLY A 194 37.76 -12.25 5.29
N ILE A 195 39.00 -12.45 5.74
CA ILE A 195 39.69 -11.88 6.91
C ILE A 195 39.99 -10.36 6.81
N LEU A 196 39.13 -9.55 6.18
CA LEU A 196 39.45 -8.15 5.83
C LEU A 196 38.66 -6.99 6.48
N PRO A 197 37.62 -7.14 7.35
CA PRO A 197 36.94 -5.96 7.92
C PRO A 197 37.35 -5.59 9.35
N VAL A 198 38.27 -6.31 10.02
CA VAL A 198 38.57 -6.07 11.46
C VAL A 198 39.47 -4.84 11.70
N ALA A 199 40.18 -4.34 10.68
CA ALA A 199 41.11 -3.21 10.86
C ALA A 199 40.44 -1.82 10.85
N PHE A 200 39.17 -1.69 10.44
CA PHE A 200 38.52 -0.38 10.29
C PHE A 200 37.73 0.08 11.53
N MET A 201 37.42 -0.83 12.45
CA MET A 201 36.66 -0.52 13.68
C MET A 201 37.54 0.06 14.82
N ALA A 202 38.87 0.06 14.68
CA ALA A 202 39.78 0.50 15.74
C ALA A 202 40.18 2.00 15.68
N THR A 203 39.91 2.71 14.59
CA THR A 203 40.34 4.11 14.43
C THR A 203 39.30 5.14 14.89
N VAL A 204 38.02 4.78 14.98
CA VAL A 204 36.95 5.71 15.42
C VAL A 204 36.95 5.90 16.94
N ALA A 205 37.56 5.00 17.71
CA ALA A 205 37.61 5.09 19.17
C ALA A 205 38.61 6.14 19.72
N VAL A 206 39.54 6.66 18.91
CA VAL A 206 40.57 7.61 19.39
C VAL A 206 40.15 9.07 19.23
N VAL A 207 39.21 9.38 18.32
CA VAL A 207 38.76 10.77 18.08
C VAL A 207 37.83 11.28 19.20
N SER A 208 37.08 10.39 19.87
CA SER A 208 36.21 10.76 20.99
C SER A 208 36.96 11.02 22.32
N GLY A 209 38.28 10.83 22.38
CA GLY A 209 39.08 11.01 23.60
C GLY A 209 39.68 12.40 23.81
N PHE A 210 39.75 13.25 22.78
CA PHE A 210 40.40 14.57 22.88
C PHE A 210 39.43 15.77 22.99
N GLY A 211 38.12 15.54 22.93
CA GLY A 211 37.10 16.59 23.03
C GLY A 211 36.75 17.04 24.46
N MET A 212 37.18 16.33 25.50
CA MET A 212 36.88 16.64 26.91
C MET A 212 38.01 17.37 27.66
N LEU A 213 39.04 17.86 26.97
CA LEU A 213 40.18 18.57 27.61
C LEU A 213 40.33 20.05 27.20
N LEU A 214 39.35 20.63 26.50
CA LEU A 214 39.34 22.05 26.11
C LEU A 214 38.03 22.79 26.46
N LEU A 215 37.40 22.42 27.58
CA LEU A 215 36.40 23.25 28.26
C LEU A 215 36.65 23.24 29.76
#